data_AF-A0A0C2GRP5-F1
#
_entry.id   AF-A0A0C2GRP5-F1
#
_cell.length_a   1.000
_cell.length_b   1.000
_cell.length_c   1.000
_cell.angle_alpha   90.00
_cell.angle_beta   90.00
_cell.angle_gamma   90.00
#
_symmetry.space_group_name_H-M   'P 1'
#
loop_
_entity.id
_entity.type
_entity.pdbx_description
1 polymer ?
#
loop_
_entity_poly.entity_id
_entity_poly.type
_entity_poly.pdbx_seq_one_letter_code
_entity_poly.pdbx_strand_id
1 'polypeptide(L)'
;MQARTEEELKEANRKYAEPDRMVKKSCRRDIKDWPIGVEPQEAANRGDSKTLYRIVSELIGALNISNTPIKDRSREPLMMVEEQDERSPINPRGTYNFENEEEPLDELDVNTGDISIKETGTAVRGLQNGKAPGPDEITTDLLNSGTRMLAGHLTRLFIDC
;
A
#
# COMPACT_ATOMS: atom_id res chain seq x y z
N MET A 1 30.90 -0.22 -7.17
CA MET A 1 30.55 -1.30 -6.22
C MET A 1 31.20 -2.57 -6.71
N GLN A 2 32.13 -3.15 -5.94
CA GLN A 2 32.83 -4.36 -6.33
C GLN A 2 31.82 -5.51 -6.48
N ALA A 3 31.80 -6.15 -7.64
CA ALA A 3 31.04 -7.37 -7.86
C ALA A 3 31.59 -8.44 -6.91
N ARG A 4 30.74 -8.98 -6.03
CA ARG A 4 31.10 -10.11 -5.16
C ARG A 4 31.61 -11.23 -6.06
N THR A 5 32.85 -11.65 -5.86
CA THR A 5 33.41 -12.78 -6.60
C THR A 5 32.62 -14.05 -6.24
N GLU A 6 32.58 -15.01 -7.17
CA GLU A 6 31.79 -16.25 -7.01
C GLU A 6 32.20 -17.04 -5.74
N GLU A 7 33.46 -16.88 -5.33
CA GLU A 7 34.04 -17.45 -4.12
C GLU A 7 33.50 -16.79 -2.84
N GLU A 8 33.37 -15.47 -2.82
CA GLU A 8 32.78 -14.72 -1.69
C GLU A 8 31.31 -15.09 -1.49
N LEU A 9 30.57 -15.32 -2.59
CA LEU A 9 29.19 -15.78 -2.54
C LEU A 9 29.09 -17.21 -1.98
N LYS A 10 29.97 -18.13 -2.42
CA LYS A 10 30.04 -19.50 -1.89
C LYS A 10 30.38 -19.53 -0.41
N GLU A 11 31.30 -18.67 0.03
CA GLU A 11 31.67 -18.59 1.44
C GLU A 11 30.55 -17.98 2.30
N ALA A 12 29.86 -16.95 1.81
CA ALA A 12 28.68 -16.40 2.46
C ALA A 12 27.56 -17.45 2.57
N ASN A 13 27.25 -18.17 1.49
CA ASN A 13 26.27 -19.25 1.49
C ASN A 13 26.65 -20.35 2.49
N ARG A 14 27.93 -20.72 2.58
CA ARG A 14 28.40 -21.69 3.58
C ARG A 14 28.20 -21.19 5.01
N LYS A 15 28.46 -19.91 5.27
CA LYS A 15 28.26 -19.28 6.58
C LYS A 15 26.78 -19.24 6.99
N TYR A 16 25.87 -19.06 6.02
CA TYR A 16 24.42 -18.95 6.29
C TYR A 16 23.62 -20.25 6.11
N ALA A 17 24.22 -21.33 5.61
CA ALA A 17 23.50 -22.59 5.35
C ALA A 17 22.89 -23.23 6.61
N GLU A 18 23.66 -23.33 7.70
CA GLU A 18 23.17 -23.88 8.96
C GLU A 18 22.13 -23.00 9.67
N PRO A 19 22.33 -21.67 9.83
CA PRO A 19 21.29 -20.82 10.41
C PRO A 19 20.02 -20.78 9.55
N ASP A 20 20.13 -20.76 8.22
CA ASP A 20 18.97 -20.86 7.31
C ASP A 20 18.21 -22.18 7.50
N ARG A 21 18.94 -23.30 7.61
CA ARG A 21 18.36 -24.61 7.91
C ARG A 21 17.65 -24.63 9.26
N MET A 22 18.25 -24.03 10.28
CA MET A 22 17.66 -23.92 11.62
C MET A 22 16.39 -23.08 11.62
N VAL A 23 16.40 -21.91 10.96
CA VAL A 23 15.24 -21.03 10.84
C VAL A 23 14.11 -21.76 10.11
N LYS A 24 14.39 -22.37 8.95
CA LYS A 24 13.41 -23.16 8.20
C LYS A 24 12.82 -24.29 9.04
N LYS A 25 13.64 -24.97 9.85
CA LYS A 25 13.17 -26.02 10.76
C LYS A 25 12.29 -25.46 11.88
N SER A 26 12.64 -24.29 12.44
CA SER A 26 11.82 -23.61 13.43
C SER A 26 10.49 -23.19 12.84
N CYS A 27 10.47 -22.44 11.73
CA CYS A 27 9.24 -21.98 11.10
C CYS A 27 8.32 -23.15 10.74
N ARG A 28 8.85 -24.27 10.25
CA ARG A 28 8.03 -25.48 9.98
C ARG A 28 7.43 -26.08 11.25
N ARG A 29 8.17 -26.04 12.36
CA ARG A 29 7.67 -26.49 13.66
C ARG A 29 6.60 -25.52 14.16
N ASP A 30 6.86 -24.22 14.08
CA ASP A 30 5.93 -23.18 14.51
C ASP A 30 4.64 -23.25 13.68
N ILE A 31 4.71 -23.40 12.36
CA ILE A 31 3.53 -23.62 11.50
C ILE A 31 2.76 -24.90 11.87
N LYS A 32 3.46 -25.97 12.26
CA LYS A 32 2.84 -27.24 12.64
C LYS A 32 2.22 -27.19 14.05
N ASP A 33 2.90 -26.54 14.97
CA ASP A 33 2.50 -26.42 16.38
C ASP A 33 1.48 -25.29 16.57
N TRP A 34 1.35 -24.36 15.62
CA TRP A 34 0.38 -23.26 15.63
C TRP A 34 -1.03 -23.77 15.31
N PRO A 35 -1.92 -23.91 16.32
CA PRO A 35 -3.26 -24.46 16.12
C PRO A 35 -4.19 -23.48 15.39
N ILE A 36 -3.80 -22.20 15.30
CA ILE A 36 -4.68 -21.07 14.96
C ILE A 36 -4.52 -20.66 13.48
N GLY A 37 -3.78 -21.41 12.65
CA GLY A 37 -3.58 -21.05 11.23
C GLY A 37 -4.66 -21.62 10.31
N VAL A 38 -5.07 -22.86 10.58
CA VAL A 38 -6.00 -23.60 9.72
C VAL A 38 -7.44 -23.12 9.94
N GLU A 39 -7.83 -22.91 11.20
CA GLU A 39 -9.20 -22.57 11.58
C GLU A 39 -9.70 -21.20 11.05
N PRO A 40 -8.94 -20.08 11.12
CA PRO A 40 -9.38 -18.82 10.55
C PRO A 40 -9.37 -18.84 9.02
N GLN A 41 -8.42 -19.52 8.37
CA GLN A 41 -8.43 -19.65 6.91
C GLN A 41 -9.65 -20.44 6.43
N GLU A 42 -10.02 -21.52 7.11
CA GLU A 42 -11.24 -22.26 6.80
C GLU A 42 -12.51 -21.47 7.11
N ALA A 43 -12.53 -20.67 8.18
CA ALA A 43 -13.66 -19.79 8.51
C ALA A 43 -13.84 -18.70 7.44
N ALA A 44 -12.74 -18.10 6.96
CA ALA A 44 -12.76 -17.13 5.87
C ALA A 44 -13.27 -17.78 4.57
N ASN A 45 -12.77 -18.96 4.22
CA ASN A 45 -13.21 -19.70 3.03
C ASN A 45 -14.69 -20.11 3.08
N ARG A 46 -15.23 -20.37 4.28
CA ARG A 46 -16.65 -20.66 4.52
C ARG A 46 -17.54 -19.42 4.60
N GLY A 47 -16.96 -18.22 4.68
CA GLY A 47 -17.68 -16.97 4.90
C GLY A 47 -18.22 -16.79 6.33
N ASP A 48 -17.73 -17.57 7.30
CA ASP A 48 -18.12 -17.46 8.70
C ASP A 48 -17.32 -16.33 9.39
N SER A 49 -17.78 -15.10 9.16
CA SER A 49 -17.16 -13.88 9.67
C SER A 49 -17.16 -13.81 11.21
N LYS A 50 -18.11 -14.45 11.88
CA LYS A 50 -18.21 -14.46 13.35
C LYS A 50 -17.10 -15.31 13.97
N THR A 51 -16.89 -16.50 13.42
CA THR A 51 -15.81 -17.40 13.86
C THR A 51 -14.44 -16.80 13.54
N LEU A 52 -14.30 -16.20 12.35
CA LEU A 52 -13.10 -15.45 11.97
C LEU A 52 -12.80 -14.32 12.97
N TYR A 53 -13.79 -13.48 13.28
CA TYR A 53 -13.63 -12.35 14.20
C TYR A 53 -13.22 -12.80 15.61
N ARG A 54 -13.84 -13.87 16.13
CA ARG A 54 -13.49 -14.44 17.44
C ARG A 54 -12.04 -14.90 17.50
N ILE A 55 -11.60 -15.67 16.49
CA ILE A 55 -10.23 -16.18 16.40
C ILE A 55 -9.24 -15.03 16.30
N VAL A 56 -9.50 -14.06 15.43
CA VAL A 56 -8.65 -12.87 15.24
C VAL A 56 -8.59 -12.02 16.51
N SER A 57 -9.70 -11.88 17.23
CA SER A 57 -9.74 -11.15 18.51
C SER A 57 -8.97 -11.86 19.61
N GLU A 58 -8.96 -13.20 19.64
CA GLU A 58 -8.17 -13.97 20.59
C GLU A 58 -6.67 -13.90 20.27
N LEU A 59 -6.31 -13.89 18.99
CA LEU A 59 -4.94 -13.74 18.49
C LEU A 59 -4.31 -12.38 18.76
N ILE A 60 -5.06 -11.31 18.51
CA ILE A 60 -4.59 -9.92 18.71
C ILE A 60 -4.60 -9.57 20.23
N GLY A 61 -5.22 -10.41 21.06
CA GLY A 61 -5.57 -10.10 22.43
C GLY A 61 -6.76 -9.15 22.49
N ALA A 62 -7.14 -8.69 23.70
CA ALA A 62 -8.16 -7.66 23.84
C ALA A 62 -7.73 -6.43 23.01
N LEU A 63 -8.30 -6.29 21.82
CA LEU A 63 -8.32 -5.02 21.10
C LEU A 63 -8.70 -4.01 22.16
N ASN A 64 -7.85 -3.01 22.39
CA ASN A 64 -8.25 -1.80 23.09
C ASN A 64 -9.28 -1.12 22.19
N ILE A 65 -10.48 -1.71 22.12
CA ILE A 65 -11.71 -1.04 21.76
C ILE A 65 -11.88 -0.10 22.94
N SER A 66 -11.18 1.02 22.89
CA SER A 66 -11.44 2.09 23.82
C SER A 66 -12.92 2.40 23.61
N ASN A 67 -13.75 2.08 24.60
CA ASN A 67 -15.13 2.58 24.69
C ASN A 67 -15.06 4.08 24.98
N THR A 68 -14.34 4.81 24.13
CA THR A 68 -14.21 6.25 24.23
C THR A 68 -15.55 6.78 23.75
N PRO A 69 -16.31 7.48 24.61
CA PRO A 69 -17.60 8.02 24.22
C PRO A 69 -17.41 8.93 23.00
N ILE A 70 -18.37 8.87 22.07
CA ILE A 70 -18.38 9.67 20.84
C ILE A 70 -18.51 11.14 21.25
N LYS A 71 -17.44 11.94 21.10
CA LYS A 71 -17.40 13.35 21.55
C LYS A 71 -17.76 14.35 20.47
N ASP A 72 -18.62 15.34 20.69
CA ASP A 72 -18.88 16.44 19.74
C ASP A 72 -17.59 17.22 19.34
N ARG A 73 -17.66 18.08 18.32
CA ARG A 73 -16.63 19.08 17.96
C ARG A 73 -16.14 19.88 19.18
N SER A 74 -16.99 20.16 20.16
CA SER A 74 -16.64 20.83 21.44
C SER A 74 -16.01 19.90 22.48
N ARG A 75 -15.76 18.62 22.12
CA ARG A 75 -15.19 17.54 22.94
C ARG A 75 -16.07 17.03 24.09
N GLU A 76 -17.33 17.43 24.15
CA GLU A 76 -18.30 16.90 25.11
C GLU A 76 -18.83 15.53 24.65
N PRO A 77 -18.99 14.55 25.57
CA PRO A 77 -19.47 13.22 25.21
C PRO A 77 -20.95 13.26 24.83
N LEU A 78 -21.29 12.76 23.64
CA LEU A 78 -22.66 12.60 23.18
C LEU A 78 -23.25 11.36 23.85
N MET A 79 -24.28 11.58 24.69
CA MET A 79 -24.93 10.50 25.44
C MET A 79 -26.19 9.99 24.78
N MET A 80 -26.82 10.78 23.91
CA MET A 80 -28.07 10.40 23.23
C MET A 80 -27.80 9.72 21.89
N VAL A 81 -28.58 8.69 21.59
CA VAL A 81 -28.46 7.91 20.33
C VAL A 81 -28.73 8.81 19.11
N GLU A 82 -29.70 9.72 19.21
CA GLU A 82 -30.05 10.67 18.15
C GLU A 82 -28.86 11.57 17.78
N GLU A 83 -28.14 12.10 18.78
CA GLU A 83 -26.97 12.95 18.59
C GLU A 83 -25.78 12.18 17.97
N GLN A 84 -25.64 10.90 18.31
CA GLN A 84 -24.61 10.04 17.73
C GLN A 84 -24.91 9.69 16.28
N ASP A 85 -26.18 9.44 15.93
CA ASP A 85 -26.63 9.17 14.57
C ASP A 85 -26.50 10.39 13.65
N GLU A 86 -26.73 11.60 14.15
CA GLU A 86 -26.49 12.85 13.40
C GLU A 86 -25.00 13.09 13.12
N ARG A 87 -24.12 12.58 13.98
CA ARG A 87 -22.66 12.65 13.79
C ARG A 87 -22.10 11.52 12.93
N SER A 88 -22.86 10.46 12.70
CA SER A 88 -22.39 9.31 11.94
C SER A 88 -22.06 9.73 10.50
N PRO A 89 -20.83 9.47 10.00
CA PRO A 89 -20.46 9.77 8.62
C PRO A 89 -21.27 8.96 7.58
N ILE A 90 -22.07 7.99 8.04
CA ILE A 90 -22.90 7.11 7.23
C ILE A 90 -24.26 7.75 6.90
N ASN A 91 -24.60 8.90 7.49
CA ASN A 91 -25.83 9.62 7.20
C ASN A 91 -25.52 10.89 6.37
N PRO A 92 -25.31 10.78 5.04
CA PRO A 92 -25.20 11.95 4.19
C PRO A 92 -26.60 12.58 4.10
N ARG A 93 -26.95 13.45 5.04
CA ARG A 93 -28.15 14.30 4.94
C ARG A 93 -28.11 15.24 3.72
N GLY A 94 -27.01 15.25 2.97
CA GLY A 94 -26.97 15.69 1.59
C GLY A 94 -25.90 14.91 0.85
N THR A 95 -26.29 14.06 -0.08
CA THR A 95 -25.40 13.71 -1.19
C THR A 95 -24.99 15.02 -1.87
N TYR A 96 -23.69 15.22 -2.06
CA TYR A 96 -23.19 16.34 -2.84
C TYR A 96 -23.87 16.35 -4.21
N ASN A 97 -24.62 17.41 -4.53
CA ASN A 97 -25.37 17.49 -5.77
C ASN A 97 -24.46 18.08 -6.86
N PHE A 98 -23.88 17.22 -7.69
CA PHE A 98 -23.06 17.60 -8.84
C PHE A 98 -23.87 18.29 -9.96
N GLU A 99 -25.20 18.26 -9.92
CA GLU A 99 -26.04 18.81 -10.99
C GLU A 99 -26.06 20.35 -11.02
N ASN A 100 -25.51 21.01 -9.99
CA ASN A 100 -25.63 22.46 -9.82
C ASN A 100 -24.29 23.21 -9.80
N GLU A 101 -23.19 22.54 -10.14
CA GLU A 101 -21.88 23.17 -10.35
C GLU A 101 -21.65 23.45 -11.83
N GLU A 102 -22.28 24.51 -12.34
CA GLU A 102 -21.62 25.37 -13.33
C GLU A 102 -20.66 26.31 -12.60
N GLU A 103 -19.73 25.76 -11.79
CA GLU A 103 -18.54 26.55 -11.46
C GLU A 103 -17.75 26.68 -12.77
N PRO A 104 -17.43 27.89 -13.23
CA PRO A 104 -16.49 28.04 -14.32
C PRO A 104 -15.22 27.36 -13.84
N LEU A 105 -14.86 26.23 -14.48
CA LEU A 105 -13.56 25.61 -14.27
C LEU A 105 -12.56 26.74 -14.50
N ASP A 106 -11.89 27.19 -13.44
CA ASP A 106 -10.75 28.08 -13.60
C ASP A 106 -9.87 27.44 -14.66
N GLU A 107 -9.72 28.11 -15.81
CA GLU A 107 -8.89 27.61 -16.89
C GLU A 107 -7.50 27.41 -16.30
N LEU A 108 -7.18 26.16 -15.98
CA LEU A 108 -5.89 25.81 -15.43
C LEU A 108 -4.87 26.23 -16.48
N ASP A 109 -3.90 27.07 -16.08
CA ASP A 109 -2.77 27.44 -16.92
C ASP A 109 -1.87 26.20 -17.08
N VAL A 110 -2.28 25.29 -17.95
CA VAL A 110 -1.55 24.07 -18.30
C VAL A 110 -0.90 24.25 -19.65
N ASN A 111 0.41 24.01 -19.69
CA ASN A 111 1.17 24.00 -20.92
C ASN A 111 0.66 22.87 -21.83
N THR A 112 -0.02 23.24 -22.90
CA THR A 112 -0.56 22.34 -23.94
C THR A 112 0.36 22.23 -25.16
N GLY A 113 1.56 22.82 -25.10
CA GLY A 113 2.56 22.73 -26.17
C GLY A 113 3.26 21.37 -26.25
N ASP A 114 4.21 21.27 -27.19
CA ASP A 114 4.97 20.04 -27.43
C ASP A 114 5.81 19.61 -26.21
N ILE A 115 5.83 18.30 -25.96
CA ILE A 115 6.56 17.71 -24.82
C ILE A 115 8.07 17.87 -25.01
N SER A 116 8.74 18.50 -24.04
CA SER A 116 10.20 18.65 -24.05
C SER A 116 10.91 17.44 -23.44
N ILE A 117 12.08 17.08 -23.98
CA ILE A 117 12.98 16.06 -23.40
C ILE A 117 13.30 16.36 -21.92
N LYS A 118 13.37 17.64 -21.54
CA LYS A 118 13.63 18.05 -20.15
C LYS A 118 12.46 17.72 -19.22
N GLU A 119 11.23 17.89 -19.69
CA GLU A 119 10.01 17.57 -18.95
C GLU A 119 9.90 16.06 -18.75
N THR A 120 10.05 15.29 -19.84
CA THR A 120 10.09 13.83 -19.79
C THR A 120 11.19 13.32 -18.84
N GLY A 121 12.38 13.91 -18.89
CA GLY A 121 13.46 13.56 -17.98
C GLY A 121 13.16 13.87 -16.50
N THR A 122 12.37 14.90 -16.23
CA THR A 122 11.93 15.25 -14.87
C THR A 122 10.85 14.31 -14.37
N ALA A 123 9.89 13.94 -15.23
CA ALA A 123 8.89 12.94 -14.93
C ALA A 123 9.53 11.57 -14.61
N VAL A 124 10.50 11.13 -15.42
CA VAL A 124 11.23 9.87 -15.20
C VAL A 124 12.00 9.90 -13.87
N ARG A 125 12.66 11.01 -13.52
CA ARG A 125 13.29 11.16 -12.19
C ARG A 125 12.28 11.08 -11.05
N GLY A 126 11.08 11.62 -11.24
CA GLY A 126 9.99 11.50 -10.28
C GLY A 126 9.55 10.05 -10.04
N LEU A 127 9.73 9.16 -11.02
CA LEU A 127 9.45 7.72 -10.88
C LEU A 127 10.55 6.98 -10.11
N GLN A 128 11.77 7.51 -10.08
CA GLN A 128 12.94 6.87 -9.45
C GLN A 128 12.99 7.06 -7.92
N ASN A 129 12.28 8.06 -7.38
CA ASN A 129 12.38 8.42 -5.97
C ASN A 129 11.39 7.62 -5.10
N GLY A 130 11.82 6.46 -4.61
CA GLY A 130 11.15 5.74 -3.51
C GLY A 130 9.76 5.18 -3.82
N LYS A 131 9.43 4.99 -5.10
CA LYS A 131 8.14 4.41 -5.51
C LYS A 131 8.21 2.88 -5.50
N ALA A 132 7.10 2.25 -5.12
CA ALA A 132 6.96 0.80 -5.18
C ALA A 132 6.82 0.33 -6.65
N PRO A 133 7.31 -0.88 -7.00
CA PRO A 133 7.10 -1.47 -8.31
C PRO A 133 5.62 -1.66 -8.61
N GLY A 134 5.24 -1.43 -9.87
CA GLY A 134 3.90 -1.71 -10.36
C GLY A 134 3.69 -3.21 -10.65
N PRO A 135 2.53 -3.59 -11.21
CA PRO A 135 2.25 -4.95 -11.65
C PRO A 135 3.13 -5.41 -12.83
N ASP A 136 3.83 -4.48 -13.48
CA ASP A 136 4.87 -4.72 -14.47
C ASP A 136 6.23 -5.11 -13.85
N GLU A 137 6.32 -5.13 -12.51
CA GLU A 137 7.51 -5.46 -11.72
C GLU A 137 8.74 -4.58 -12.06
N ILE A 138 8.53 -3.42 -12.68
CA ILE A 138 9.61 -2.50 -13.04
C ILE A 138 10.09 -1.78 -11.77
N THR A 139 11.33 -2.07 -11.37
CA THR A 139 11.96 -1.47 -10.19
C THR A 139 12.61 -0.12 -10.52
N THR A 140 12.75 0.73 -9.50
CA THR A 140 13.42 2.04 -9.62
C THR A 140 14.88 1.92 -10.07
N ASP A 141 15.55 0.84 -9.68
CA ASP A 141 16.94 0.56 -10.07
C ASP A 141 17.09 0.33 -11.57
N LEU A 142 16.08 -0.28 -12.19
CA LEU A 142 16.07 -0.50 -13.64
C LEU A 142 16.00 0.84 -14.39
N LEU A 143 15.19 1.77 -13.88
CA LEU A 143 15.03 3.12 -14.45
C LEU A 143 16.30 3.97 -14.29
N ASN A 144 17.07 3.78 -13.22
CA ASN A 144 18.28 4.56 -12.92
C ASN A 144 19.40 4.35 -13.95
N SER A 145 19.47 3.16 -14.56
CA SER A 145 20.55 2.81 -15.49
C SER A 145 20.42 3.50 -16.86
N GLY A 146 19.22 4.01 -17.22
CA GLY A 146 18.87 4.41 -18.57
C GLY A 146 18.16 5.76 -18.71
N THR A 147 18.10 6.60 -17.67
CA THR A 147 17.25 7.80 -17.60
C THR A 147 17.31 8.69 -18.84
N ARG A 148 18.52 8.94 -19.39
CA ARG A 148 18.71 9.82 -20.56
C ARG A 148 18.18 9.21 -21.85
N MET A 149 18.41 7.91 -22.04
CA MET A 149 17.92 7.18 -23.23
C MET A 149 16.41 7.01 -23.17
N LEU A 150 15.88 6.65 -22.00
CA LEU A 150 14.46 6.50 -21.75
C LEU A 150 13.72 7.81 -22.02
N ALA A 151 14.21 8.93 -21.50
CA ALA A 151 13.62 10.25 -21.75
C ALA A 151 13.57 10.60 -23.25
N GLY A 152 14.63 10.28 -24.00
CA GLY A 152 14.67 10.50 -25.45
C GLY A 152 13.66 9.63 -26.21
N HIS A 153 13.60 8.34 -25.89
CA HIS A 153 12.65 7.40 -26.52
C HIS A 153 11.19 7.75 -26.18
N LEU A 154 10.89 8.08 -24.93
CA LEU A 154 9.54 8.45 -24.49
C LEU A 154 9.08 9.76 -25.14
N THR A 155 9.96 10.77 -25.20
CA THR A 155 9.61 12.05 -25.84
C THR A 155 9.29 11.84 -27.32
N ARG A 156 10.08 11.02 -28.02
CA ARG A 156 9.80 10.69 -29.41
C ARG A 156 8.49 9.91 -29.58
N LEU A 157 8.26 8.91 -28.74
CA LEU A 157 7.01 8.12 -28.76
C LEU A 157 5.77 9.00 -28.60
N PHE A 158 5.81 9.96 -27.66
CA PHE A 158 4.67 10.83 -27.40
C PHE A 158 4.47 11.95 -28.44
N ILE A 159 5.51 12.30 -29.21
CA ILE A 159 5.39 13.26 -30.32
C ILE A 159 4.99 12.58 -31.64
N ASP A 160 5.42 11.33 -31.85
CA ASP A 160 5.17 10.57 -33.08
C ASP A 160 3.76 9.90 -33.12
N CYS A 161 2.93 10.05 -32.08
CA CYS A 161 1.54 9.55 -32.01
C CYS A 161 0.51 10.59 -32.42
#